data_AF-A0AAD8LA56-F1
#
_entry.id   AF-A0AAD8LA56-F1
#
_cell.length_a   1.000
_cell.length_b   1.000
_cell.length_c   1.000
_cell.angle_alpha   90.00
_cell.angle_beta   90.00
_cell.angle_gamma   90.00
#
_symmetry.space_group_name_H-M   'P 1'
#
loop_
_entity.id
_entity.type
_entity.pdbx_description
1 polymer ?
#
loop_
_entity_poly.entity_id
_entity_poly.type
_entity_poly.pdbx_seq_one_letter_code
_entity_poly.pdbx_strand_id
1 'polypeptide(L)'
;MKQMKPTMAPNTLQTFTAFYSDWLHRHHHLQQQLSSTISQLHNTKHHQLEKLVQQASDHYRQYYQQKSSAIETDIFLICSPPWYTSFEQALFWVTEYPPSLLLRFVTDLNLTPDQLHRVECVKMESLKKERRIGDSMAMVQESVAALPLYGLVNRTGRLVDGEVSELDDVMEEAKETMRVVVMEADGLRGTVVMEVLKVLNVVQRVKFFAAVGEFRIRARRVGLQIDRDRGVMMME
;
A
#
# COMPACT_ATOMS: atom_id res chain seq x y z
N MET A 1 -17.62 -31.17 -33.45
CA MET A 1 -16.86 -29.93 -33.15
C MET A 1 -16.57 -29.92 -31.66
N LYS A 2 -15.29 -29.92 -31.26
CA LYS A 2 -14.90 -29.83 -29.84
C LYS A 2 -15.27 -28.42 -29.35
N GLN A 3 -16.15 -28.31 -28.36
CA GLN A 3 -16.35 -27.03 -27.68
C GLN A 3 -15.05 -26.68 -26.95
N MET A 4 -14.40 -25.59 -27.38
CA MET A 4 -13.36 -24.93 -26.61
C MET A 4 -14.00 -24.44 -25.31
N LYS A 5 -13.48 -24.94 -24.17
CA LYS A 5 -13.76 -24.34 -22.86
C LYS A 5 -13.38 -22.86 -22.93
N PRO A 6 -14.23 -21.94 -22.45
CA PRO A 6 -13.81 -20.55 -22.30
C PRO A 6 -12.64 -20.53 -21.33
N THR A 7 -11.51 -19.98 -21.76
CA THR A 7 -10.40 -19.63 -20.88
C THR A 7 -10.99 -18.74 -19.79
N MET A 8 -11.14 -19.25 -18.57
CA MET A 8 -11.64 -18.43 -17.46
C MET A 8 -10.70 -17.23 -17.32
N ALA A 9 -11.27 -16.02 -17.35
CA ALA A 9 -10.50 -14.82 -17.05
C ALA A 9 -9.78 -15.02 -15.71
N PRO A 10 -8.50 -14.64 -15.59
CA PRO A 10 -7.76 -14.85 -14.35
C PRO A 10 -8.50 -14.15 -13.20
N ASN A 11 -8.72 -14.90 -12.11
CA ASN A 11 -9.31 -14.36 -10.88
C ASN A 11 -8.50 -13.13 -10.43
N THR A 12 -9.15 -12.08 -9.91
CA THR A 12 -8.54 -10.83 -9.42
C THR A 12 -7.31 -11.10 -8.56
N LEU A 13 -7.39 -12.10 -7.67
CA LEU A 13 -6.28 -12.59 -6.87
C LEU A 13 -5.06 -13.00 -7.72
N GLN A 14 -5.25 -13.83 -8.73
CA GLN A 14 -4.16 -14.32 -9.59
C GLN A 14 -3.56 -13.17 -10.41
N THR A 15 -4.42 -12.33 -10.98
CA THR A 15 -4.00 -11.17 -11.78
C THR A 15 -3.16 -10.20 -10.95
N PHE A 16 -3.62 -9.84 -9.76
CA PHE A 16 -2.90 -8.90 -8.90
C PHE A 16 -1.64 -9.51 -8.29
N THR A 17 -1.67 -10.79 -7.91
CA THR A 17 -0.49 -11.50 -7.40
C THR A 17 0.61 -11.55 -8.45
N ALA A 18 0.28 -11.94 -9.69
CA ALA A 18 1.24 -11.94 -10.80
C ALA A 18 1.79 -10.54 -11.06
N PHE A 19 0.92 -9.52 -11.13
CA PHE A 19 1.34 -8.13 -11.27
C PHE A 19 2.29 -7.69 -10.14
N TYR A 20 1.96 -8.00 -8.89
CA TYR A 20 2.76 -7.58 -7.74
C TYR A 20 4.12 -8.27 -7.73
N SER A 21 4.18 -9.56 -8.04
CA SER A 21 5.44 -10.29 -8.22
C SER A 21 6.30 -9.66 -9.31
N ASP A 22 5.76 -9.37 -10.49
CA ASP A 22 6.49 -8.69 -11.57
C ASP A 22 6.91 -7.26 -11.18
N TRP A 23 6.06 -6.55 -10.46
CA TRP A 23 6.37 -5.23 -9.94
C TRP A 23 7.53 -5.27 -8.94
N LEU A 24 7.57 -6.25 -8.03
CA LEU A 24 8.66 -6.45 -7.08
C LEU A 24 9.99 -6.77 -7.76
N HIS A 25 10.00 -7.60 -8.80
CA HIS A 25 11.21 -7.87 -9.58
C HIS A 25 11.77 -6.57 -10.20
N ARG A 26 10.91 -5.75 -10.81
CA ARG A 26 11.30 -4.44 -11.34
C ARG A 26 11.71 -3.47 -10.24
N HIS A 27 11.10 -3.55 -9.06
CA HIS A 27 11.44 -2.75 -7.89
C HIS A 27 12.88 -3.02 -7.44
N HIS A 28 13.30 -4.28 -7.38
CA HIS A 28 14.68 -4.65 -7.08
C HIS A 28 15.68 -4.08 -8.10
N HIS A 29 15.36 -4.13 -9.39
CA HIS A 29 16.22 -3.56 -10.42
C HIS A 29 16.33 -2.03 -10.30
N LEU A 30 15.21 -1.34 -10.08
CA LEU A 30 15.19 0.11 -9.83
C LEU A 30 16.05 0.46 -8.61
N GLN A 31 15.96 -0.33 -7.54
CA GLN A 31 16.77 -0.13 -6.34
C GLN A 31 18.27 -0.26 -6.59
N GLN A 32 18.69 -1.21 -7.43
CA GLN A 32 20.09 -1.34 -7.84
C GLN A 32 20.56 -0.10 -8.63
N GLN A 33 19.72 0.42 -9.53
CA GLN A 33 20.02 1.64 -10.29
C GLN A 33 20.13 2.88 -9.39
N LEU A 34 19.22 3.03 -8.42
CA LEU A 34 19.26 4.10 -7.43
C LEU A 34 20.55 4.04 -6.59
N SER A 35 20.90 2.84 -6.11
CA SER A 35 22.10 2.63 -5.29
C SER A 35 23.40 2.88 -6.07
N SER A 36 23.51 2.39 -7.30
CA SER A 36 24.71 2.60 -8.13
C SER A 36 24.89 4.09 -8.48
N THR A 37 23.80 4.78 -8.79
CA THR A 37 23.79 6.22 -9.06
C THR A 37 24.23 7.02 -7.84
N ILE A 38 23.78 6.65 -6.64
CA ILE A 38 24.21 7.29 -5.38
C ILE A 38 25.73 7.13 -5.18
N SER A 39 26.28 5.93 -5.42
CA SER A 39 27.73 5.67 -5.30
C SER A 39 28.56 6.46 -6.33
N GLN A 40 27.98 6.80 -7.48
CA GLN A 40 28.65 7.50 -8.59
C GLN A 40 28.13 8.94 -8.79
N LEU A 41 27.61 9.57 -7.74
CA LEU A 41 27.00 10.91 -7.80
C LEU A 41 27.90 11.96 -8.45
N HIS A 42 29.21 11.93 -8.16
CA HIS A 42 30.19 12.90 -8.70
C HIS A 42 30.33 12.84 -10.24
N ASN A 43 30.04 11.69 -10.86
CA ASN A 43 30.11 11.51 -12.32
C ASN A 43 28.73 11.56 -12.99
N THR A 44 27.65 11.68 -12.21
CA THR A 44 26.29 11.61 -12.74
C THR A 44 25.79 13.00 -13.10
N LYS A 45 25.31 13.17 -14.34
CA LYS A 45 24.77 14.44 -14.83
C LYS A 45 23.37 14.67 -14.30
N HIS A 46 23.00 15.94 -14.08
CA HIS A 46 21.70 16.34 -13.54
C HIS A 46 20.49 15.72 -14.29
N HIS A 47 20.52 15.69 -15.63
CA HIS A 47 19.43 15.12 -16.43
C HIS A 47 19.26 13.60 -16.23
N GLN A 48 20.33 12.88 -15.87
CA GLN A 48 20.24 11.45 -15.56
C GLN A 48 19.56 11.24 -14.22
N LEU A 49 19.82 12.11 -13.23
CA LEU A 49 19.15 12.09 -11.93
C LEU A 49 17.65 12.37 -12.08
N GLU A 50 17.27 13.39 -12.86
CA GLU A 50 15.85 13.70 -13.12
C GLU A 50 15.14 12.55 -13.82
N LYS A 51 15.79 11.93 -14.82
CA LYS A 51 15.23 10.74 -15.48
C LYS A 51 14.99 9.60 -14.47
N LEU A 52 15.94 9.36 -13.57
CA LEU A 52 15.82 8.30 -12.57
C LEU A 52 14.71 8.58 -11.54
N VAL A 53 14.58 9.84 -11.11
CA VAL A 53 13.47 10.29 -10.25
C VAL A 53 12.12 10.09 -10.93
N GLN A 54 12.03 10.41 -12.22
CA GLN A 54 10.81 10.21 -13.01
C GLN A 54 10.49 8.71 -13.13
N GLN A 55 11.48 7.88 -13.45
CA GLN A 55 11.32 6.41 -13.50
C GLN A 55 10.82 5.84 -12.17
N ALA A 56 11.39 6.29 -11.05
CA ALA A 56 10.93 5.86 -9.73
C ALA A 56 9.50 6.32 -9.43
N SER A 57 9.17 7.56 -9.76
CA SER A 57 7.81 8.11 -9.59
C SER A 57 6.77 7.34 -10.40
N ASP A 58 7.09 7.01 -11.67
CA ASP A 58 6.21 6.24 -12.55
C ASP A 58 6.04 4.79 -12.08
N HIS A 59 7.11 4.19 -11.54
CA HIS A 59 7.07 2.83 -10.98
C HIS A 59 6.09 2.71 -9.80
N TYR A 60 6.10 3.67 -8.87
CA TYR A 60 5.12 3.70 -7.77
C TYR A 60 3.72 4.13 -8.24
N ARG A 61 3.60 5.04 -9.21
CA ARG A 61 2.30 5.42 -9.78
C ARG A 61 1.60 4.21 -10.40
N GLN A 62 2.35 3.39 -11.15
CA GLN A 62 1.80 2.17 -11.77
C GLN A 62 1.24 1.21 -10.71
N TYR A 63 1.93 1.06 -9.57
CA TYR A 63 1.44 0.24 -8.46
C TYR A 63 0.08 0.71 -7.96
N TYR A 64 -0.05 2.00 -7.62
CA TYR A 64 -1.30 2.55 -7.09
C TYR A 64 -2.43 2.54 -8.13
N GLN A 65 -2.13 2.70 -9.42
CA GLN A 65 -3.13 2.57 -10.49
C GLN A 65 -3.70 1.14 -10.55
N GLN A 66 -2.84 0.12 -10.52
CA GLN A 66 -3.29 -1.27 -10.51
C GLN A 66 -4.03 -1.62 -9.22
N LYS A 67 -3.55 -1.12 -8.07
CA LYS A 67 -4.21 -1.29 -6.77
C LYS A 67 -5.61 -0.68 -6.78
N SER A 68 -5.78 0.51 -7.33
CA SER A 68 -7.09 1.16 -7.49
C SER A 68 -8.06 0.29 -8.29
N SER A 69 -7.65 -0.30 -9.40
CA SER A 69 -8.51 -1.21 -10.16
C SER A 69 -8.87 -2.48 -9.40
N ALA A 70 -7.95 -3.00 -8.58
CA ALA A 70 -8.21 -4.17 -7.75
C ALA A 70 -9.15 -3.87 -6.56
N ILE A 71 -9.06 -2.67 -5.98
CA ILE A 71 -9.97 -2.16 -4.92
C ILE A 71 -11.43 -2.18 -5.39
N GLU A 72 -11.69 -1.76 -6.64
CA GLU A 72 -13.04 -1.79 -7.23
C GLU A 72 -13.58 -3.21 -7.39
N THR A 73 -12.70 -4.19 -7.54
CA THR A 73 -13.10 -5.58 -7.82
C THR A 73 -13.27 -6.40 -6.55
N ASP A 74 -12.32 -6.30 -5.62
CA ASP A 74 -12.33 -7.04 -4.35
C ASP A 74 -11.56 -6.28 -3.27
N ILE A 75 -12.27 -5.50 -2.47
CA ILE A 75 -11.69 -4.70 -1.39
C ILE A 75 -11.13 -5.57 -0.25
N PHE A 76 -11.75 -6.72 0.04
CA PHE A 76 -11.28 -7.59 1.12
C PHE A 76 -9.95 -8.24 0.78
N LEU A 77 -9.75 -8.59 -0.49
CA LEU A 77 -8.44 -9.05 -0.97
C LEU A 77 -7.35 -7.99 -0.74
N ILE A 78 -7.66 -6.70 -0.91
CA ILE A 78 -6.70 -5.60 -0.69
C ILE A 78 -6.47 -5.33 0.80
N CYS A 79 -7.48 -5.54 1.64
CA CYS A 79 -7.37 -5.42 3.10
C CYS A 79 -6.61 -6.58 3.75
N SER A 80 -6.66 -7.77 3.16
CA SER A 80 -5.94 -8.96 3.65
C SER A 80 -5.12 -9.64 2.54
N PRO A 81 -4.10 -8.94 2.01
CA PRO A 81 -3.40 -9.35 0.80
C PRO A 81 -2.46 -10.55 1.01
N PRO A 82 -2.63 -11.66 0.29
CA PRO A 82 -1.81 -12.87 0.48
C PRO A 82 -0.38 -12.74 -0.05
N TRP A 83 -0.07 -11.71 -0.84
CA TRP A 83 1.26 -11.47 -1.40
C TRP A 83 2.22 -10.70 -0.46
N TYR A 84 1.72 -10.22 0.67
CA TYR A 84 2.50 -9.58 1.73
C TYR A 84 2.78 -10.55 2.88
N THR A 85 3.99 -10.47 3.44
CA THR A 85 4.39 -11.25 4.62
C THR A 85 3.63 -10.82 5.87
N SER A 86 3.60 -11.67 6.91
CA SER A 86 2.94 -11.30 8.18
C SER A 86 3.54 -10.05 8.82
N PHE A 87 4.86 -9.85 8.68
CA PHE A 87 5.55 -8.67 9.17
C PHE A 87 5.19 -7.41 8.37
N GLU A 88 5.10 -7.49 7.04
CA GLU A 88 4.66 -6.36 6.21
C GLU A 88 3.23 -5.95 6.58
N GLN A 89 2.33 -6.92 6.76
CA GLN A 89 0.94 -6.68 7.17
C GLN A 89 0.85 -6.05 8.57
N ALA A 90 1.73 -6.43 9.50
CA ALA A 90 1.79 -5.81 10.83
C ALA A 90 2.18 -4.33 10.83
N LEU A 91 2.75 -3.82 9.72
CA LEU A 91 3.08 -2.41 9.54
C LEU A 91 1.93 -1.59 8.92
N PHE A 92 0.82 -2.24 8.56
CA PHE A 92 -0.30 -1.55 7.93
C PHE A 92 -1.00 -0.64 8.94
N TRP A 93 -1.29 0.57 8.47
CA TRP A 93 -2.21 1.47 9.16
C TRP A 93 -3.63 1.38 8.55
N VAL A 94 -3.72 1.13 7.24
CA VAL A 94 -4.99 0.85 6.53
C VAL A 94 -4.81 -0.40 5.66
N THR A 95 -4.17 -0.26 4.49
CA THR A 95 -3.78 -1.39 3.61
C THR A 95 -2.29 -1.42 3.30
N GLU A 96 -1.56 -0.41 3.76
CA GLU A 96 -0.10 -0.27 3.66
C GLU A 96 0.37 0.60 4.83
N TYR A 97 1.68 0.80 4.95
CA TYR A 97 2.28 1.70 5.95
C TYR A 97 1.76 3.15 5.86
N PRO A 98 1.79 3.92 6.96
CA PRO A 98 1.37 5.31 6.96
C PRO A 98 2.36 6.22 6.21
N PRO A 99 1.89 7.24 5.46
CA PRO A 99 2.77 8.13 4.71
C PRO A 99 3.76 8.92 5.57
N SER A 100 3.46 9.18 6.84
CA SER A 100 4.35 9.81 7.82
C SER A 100 5.61 8.98 8.08
N LEU A 101 5.56 7.66 7.88
CA LEU A 101 6.75 6.80 7.93
C LEU A 101 7.74 7.17 6.82
N LEU A 102 7.26 7.54 5.63
CA LEU A 102 8.11 7.94 4.50
C LEU A 102 8.93 9.20 4.83
N LEU A 103 8.36 10.11 5.62
CA LEU A 103 9.02 11.36 6.02
C LEU A 103 10.21 11.13 6.94
N ARG A 104 10.28 9.99 7.63
CA ARG A 104 11.46 9.62 8.44
C ARG A 104 12.70 9.38 7.57
N PHE A 105 12.53 8.99 6.31
CA PHE A 105 13.64 8.83 5.37
C PHE A 105 14.12 10.15 4.76
N VAL A 106 13.34 11.23 4.93
CA VAL A 106 13.67 12.56 4.39
C VAL A 106 14.59 13.32 5.35
N THR A 107 14.44 13.12 6.66
CA THR A 107 15.23 13.82 7.68
C THR A 107 16.72 13.52 7.61
N ASP A 108 17.09 12.36 7.07
CA ASP A 108 18.49 11.92 6.95
C ASP A 108 19.20 12.45 5.68
N LEU A 109 18.55 13.33 4.91
CA LEU A 109 19.02 13.78 3.59
C LEU A 109 19.82 15.09 3.59
N ASN A 110 20.33 15.53 4.75
CA ASN A 110 21.04 16.82 4.91
C ASN A 110 20.23 18.00 4.35
N LEU A 111 19.03 18.21 4.89
CA LEU A 111 18.12 19.26 4.46
C LEU A 111 18.62 20.65 4.87
N THR A 112 18.33 21.67 4.06
CA THR A 112 18.49 23.06 4.49
C THR A 112 17.46 23.40 5.59
N PRO A 113 17.67 24.46 6.39
CA PRO A 113 16.68 24.89 7.37
C PRO A 113 15.28 25.15 6.78
N ASP A 114 15.22 25.73 5.59
CA ASP A 114 13.95 25.95 4.85
C ASP A 114 13.29 24.63 4.45
N GLN A 115 14.07 23.70 3.87
CA GLN A 115 13.56 22.38 3.50
C GLN A 115 13.05 21.61 4.71
N LEU A 116 13.78 21.65 5.83
CA LEU A 116 13.39 21.01 7.09
C LEU A 116 12.07 21.57 7.59
N HIS A 117 11.92 22.90 7.64
CA HIS A 117 10.68 23.55 8.05
C HIS A 117 9.50 23.12 7.17
N ARG A 118 9.68 23.13 5.84
CA ARG A 118 8.63 22.72 4.90
C ARG A 118 8.27 21.24 5.04
N VAL A 119 9.24 20.34 5.24
CA VAL A 119 8.98 18.91 5.49
C VAL A 119 8.20 18.72 6.79
N GLU A 120 8.49 19.48 7.84
CA GLU A 120 7.72 19.41 9.09
C GLU A 120 6.28 19.89 8.88
N CYS A 121 6.04 20.94 8.07
CA CYS A 121 4.67 21.34 7.70
C CYS A 121 3.92 20.20 6.97
N VAL A 122 4.57 19.54 5.99
CA VAL A 122 3.99 18.37 5.30
C VAL A 122 3.67 17.26 6.30
N LYS A 123 4.57 16.99 7.25
CA LYS A 123 4.39 15.97 8.28
C LYS A 123 3.21 16.24 9.19
N MET A 124 3.08 17.47 9.70
CA MET A 124 2.00 17.85 10.60
C MET A 124 0.62 17.71 9.93
N GLU A 125 0.50 18.14 8.67
CA GLU A 125 -0.73 17.96 7.89
C GLU A 125 -1.01 16.48 7.58
N SER A 126 0.04 15.70 7.28
CA SER A 126 -0.07 14.26 7.04
C SER A 126 -0.60 13.54 8.27
N LEU A 127 -0.03 13.78 9.45
CA LEU A 127 -0.44 13.16 10.71
C LEU A 127 -1.90 13.49 11.08
N LYS A 128 -2.36 14.70 10.76
CA LYS A 128 -3.76 15.10 10.99
C LYS A 128 -4.72 14.31 10.10
N LYS A 129 -4.38 14.13 8.82
CA LYS A 129 -5.18 13.35 7.87
C LYS A 129 -5.10 11.85 8.15
N GLU A 130 -3.94 11.34 8.54
CA GLU A 130 -3.75 9.96 9.00
C GLU A 130 -4.64 9.64 10.20
N ARG A 131 -4.72 10.52 11.20
CA ARG A 131 -5.66 10.27 12.31
C ARG A 131 -7.10 10.14 11.84
N ARG A 132 -7.57 11.09 11.01
CA ARG A 132 -8.95 11.09 10.49
C ARG A 132 -9.29 9.83 9.70
N ILE A 133 -8.43 9.43 8.75
CA ILE A 133 -8.64 8.24 7.94
C ILE A 133 -8.58 6.97 8.81
N GLY A 134 -7.71 6.96 9.84
CA GLY A 134 -7.57 5.85 10.77
C GLY A 134 -8.82 5.66 11.62
N ASP A 135 -9.38 6.76 12.14
CA ASP A 135 -10.63 6.77 12.87
C ASP A 135 -11.78 6.26 11.98
N SER A 136 -11.83 6.68 10.71
CA SER A 136 -12.81 6.15 9.74
C SER A 136 -12.68 4.64 9.52
N MET A 137 -11.46 4.13 9.33
CA MET A 137 -11.25 2.69 9.17
C MET A 137 -11.65 1.92 10.44
N ALA A 138 -11.36 2.45 11.62
CA ALA A 138 -11.73 1.83 12.89
C ALA A 138 -13.26 1.72 13.04
N MET A 139 -14.02 2.76 12.67
CA MET A 139 -15.49 2.72 12.69
C MET A 139 -16.05 1.64 11.75
N VAL A 140 -15.47 1.49 10.56
CA VAL A 140 -15.87 0.44 9.60
C VAL A 140 -15.54 -0.95 10.13
N GLN A 141 -14.39 -1.12 10.77
CA GLN A 141 -14.03 -2.41 11.37
C GLN A 141 -14.92 -2.76 12.58
N GLU A 142 -15.29 -1.78 13.39
CA GLU A 142 -16.20 -1.94 14.52
C GLU A 142 -17.60 -2.40 14.06
N SER A 143 -18.15 -1.77 13.01
CA SER A 143 -19.46 -2.16 12.47
C SER A 143 -19.46 -3.58 11.92
N VAL A 144 -18.42 -3.98 11.18
CA VAL A 144 -18.28 -5.34 10.64
C VAL A 144 -18.10 -6.37 11.76
N ALA A 145 -17.31 -6.06 12.78
CA ALA A 145 -17.06 -6.97 13.91
C ALA A 145 -18.31 -7.19 14.79
N ALA A 146 -19.27 -6.27 14.77
CA ALA A 146 -20.53 -6.40 15.52
C ALA A 146 -21.54 -7.38 14.86
N LEU A 147 -21.41 -7.67 13.57
CA LEU A 147 -22.39 -8.48 12.82
C LEU A 147 -22.56 -9.91 13.34
N PRO A 148 -21.49 -10.67 13.65
CA PRO A 148 -21.64 -12.01 14.21
C PRO A 148 -22.34 -12.02 15.58
N LEU A 149 -22.22 -10.94 16.36
CA LEU A 149 -22.87 -10.79 17.66
C LEU A 149 -24.38 -10.60 17.52
N TYR A 150 -24.82 -9.81 16.53
CA TYR A 150 -26.24 -9.62 16.23
C TYR A 150 -26.92 -10.94 15.85
N GLY A 151 -26.26 -11.76 15.03
CA GLY A 151 -26.72 -13.10 14.67
C GLY A 151 -26.80 -14.07 15.86
N LEU A 152 -26.01 -13.89 16.91
CA LEU A 152 -26.11 -14.69 18.14
C LEU A 152 -27.28 -14.24 19.05
N VAL A 153 -27.59 -12.95 19.09
CA VAL A 153 -28.72 -12.40 19.85
C VAL A 153 -30.06 -12.75 19.19
N ASN A 154 -30.14 -12.68 17.85
CA ASN A 154 -31.37 -13.00 17.13
C ASN A 154 -31.66 -14.50 17.03
N ARG A 155 -30.68 -15.39 17.20
CA ARG A 155 -30.90 -16.86 17.28
C ARG A 155 -31.74 -17.31 18.48
N THR A 156 -32.03 -16.42 19.43
CA THR A 156 -33.02 -16.67 20.49
C THR A 156 -34.47 -16.62 19.97
N GLY A 157 -34.69 -16.11 18.75
CA GLY A 157 -35.95 -16.17 18.01
C GLY A 157 -35.77 -16.93 16.70
N ARG A 158 -36.50 -18.05 16.56
CA ARG A 158 -36.81 -18.80 15.33
C ARG A 158 -36.28 -18.17 14.02
N LEU A 159 -35.23 -18.76 13.43
CA LEU A 159 -34.76 -18.39 12.07
C LEU A 159 -35.92 -18.54 11.08
N VAL A 160 -36.35 -17.43 10.49
CA VAL A 160 -37.33 -17.41 9.39
C VAL A 160 -36.56 -17.47 8.07
N ASP A 161 -37.01 -18.33 7.17
CA ASP A 161 -36.48 -18.48 5.81
C ASP A 161 -36.46 -17.11 5.09
N GLY A 162 -35.27 -16.53 4.88
CA GLY A 162 -35.10 -15.19 4.26
C GLY A 162 -34.07 -14.23 4.91
N GLU A 163 -33.55 -14.52 6.11
CA GLU A 163 -32.59 -13.66 6.85
C GLU A 163 -31.19 -13.47 6.21
N VAL A 164 -30.93 -14.09 5.05
CA VAL A 164 -29.64 -13.98 4.34
C VAL A 164 -29.47 -12.60 3.65
N SER A 165 -30.55 -11.84 3.43
CA SER A 165 -30.48 -10.56 2.70
C SER A 165 -29.89 -9.40 3.52
N GLU A 166 -30.26 -9.25 4.80
CA GLU A 166 -29.85 -8.07 5.60
C GLU A 166 -28.35 -8.08 5.92
N LEU A 167 -27.77 -9.25 6.17
CA LEU A 167 -26.34 -9.37 6.44
C LEU A 167 -25.50 -9.10 5.17
N ASP A 168 -25.96 -9.59 4.02
CA ASP A 168 -25.30 -9.35 2.74
C ASP A 168 -25.36 -7.86 2.36
N ASP A 169 -26.50 -7.19 2.57
CA ASP A 169 -26.65 -5.75 2.32
C ASP A 169 -25.71 -4.91 3.20
N VAL A 170 -25.62 -5.22 4.51
CA VAL A 170 -24.69 -4.54 5.43
C VAL A 170 -23.23 -4.83 5.06
N MET A 171 -22.92 -6.04 4.59
CA MET A 171 -21.59 -6.38 4.11
C MET A 171 -21.21 -5.58 2.86
N GLU A 172 -22.14 -5.37 1.92
CA GLU A 172 -21.91 -4.54 0.74
C GLU A 172 -21.73 -3.06 1.10
N GLU A 173 -22.50 -2.53 2.05
CA GLU A 173 -22.31 -1.16 2.58
C GLU A 173 -20.92 -1.01 3.24
N ALA A 174 -20.50 -2.00 4.03
CA ALA A 174 -19.18 -2.01 4.64
C ALA A 174 -18.07 -2.05 3.58
N LYS A 175 -18.23 -2.84 2.51
CA LYS A 175 -17.26 -2.87 1.39
C LYS A 175 -17.14 -1.51 0.71
N GLU A 176 -18.26 -0.83 0.43
CA GLU A 176 -18.24 0.49 -0.18
C GLU A 176 -17.54 1.52 0.71
N THR A 177 -17.86 1.52 2.00
CA THR A 177 -17.21 2.42 2.96
C THR A 177 -15.71 2.11 3.08
N MET A 178 -15.31 0.84 3.11
CA MET A 178 -13.89 0.45 3.08
C MET A 178 -13.19 0.93 1.81
N ARG A 179 -13.80 0.80 0.63
CA ARG A 179 -13.23 1.29 -0.64
C ARG A 179 -12.87 2.77 -0.54
N VAL A 180 -13.82 3.60 -0.08
CA VAL A 180 -13.60 5.04 0.09
C VAL A 180 -12.43 5.32 1.02
N VAL A 181 -12.40 4.70 2.21
CA VAL A 181 -11.33 4.92 3.20
C VAL A 181 -9.95 4.48 2.66
N VAL A 182 -9.89 3.35 1.94
CA VAL A 182 -8.65 2.87 1.32
C VAL A 182 -8.17 3.80 0.21
N MET A 183 -9.07 4.30 -0.63
CA MET A 183 -8.73 5.28 -1.67
C MET A 183 -8.25 6.61 -1.09
N GLU A 184 -8.85 7.10 0.00
CA GLU A 184 -8.37 8.28 0.72
C GLU A 184 -6.96 8.06 1.28
N ALA A 185 -6.69 6.88 1.85
CA ALA A 185 -5.37 6.52 2.36
C ALA A 185 -4.31 6.50 1.25
N ASP A 186 -4.62 5.89 0.10
CA ASP A 186 -3.71 5.84 -1.05
C ASP A 186 -3.50 7.22 -1.68
N GLY A 187 -4.57 8.03 -1.76
CA GLY A 187 -4.50 9.43 -2.18
C GLY A 187 -3.60 10.27 -1.26
N LEU A 188 -3.68 10.06 0.06
CA LEU A 188 -2.79 10.73 1.01
C LEU A 188 -1.32 10.32 0.78
N ARG A 189 -1.03 9.03 0.55
CA ARG A 189 0.34 8.57 0.22
C ARG A 189 0.89 9.27 -1.01
N GLY A 190 0.11 9.32 -2.09
CA GLY A 190 0.49 10.04 -3.31
C GLY A 190 0.73 11.53 -3.08
N THR A 191 -0.15 12.18 -2.31
CA THR A 191 -0.03 13.61 -1.97
C THR A 191 1.25 13.90 -1.20
N VAL A 192 1.54 13.11 -0.16
CA VAL A 192 2.72 13.31 0.69
C VAL A 192 4.01 13.14 -0.11
N VAL A 193 4.11 12.10 -0.94
CA VAL A 193 5.28 11.92 -1.82
C VAL A 193 5.44 13.11 -2.75
N MET A 194 4.36 13.56 -3.40
CA MET A 194 4.41 14.71 -4.30
C MET A 194 4.86 16.00 -3.61
N GLU A 195 4.33 16.29 -2.41
CA GLU A 195 4.74 17.48 -1.65
C GLU A 195 6.20 17.41 -1.19
N VAL A 196 6.67 16.24 -0.76
CA VAL A 196 8.10 16.04 -0.42
C VAL A 196 8.99 16.27 -1.64
N LEU A 197 8.64 15.70 -2.80
CA LEU A 197 9.45 15.87 -4.01
C LEU A 197 9.54 17.35 -4.44
N LYS A 198 8.51 18.17 -4.21
CA LYS A 198 8.56 19.63 -4.43
C LYS A 198 9.50 20.37 -3.47
N VAL A 199 9.84 19.78 -2.32
CA VAL A 199 10.80 20.36 -1.35
C VAL A 199 12.23 19.98 -1.70
N LEU A 200 12.44 18.74 -2.11
CA LEU A 200 13.76 18.16 -2.32
C LEU A 200 14.38 18.58 -3.66
N ASN A 201 15.71 18.76 -3.66
CA ASN A 201 16.49 18.83 -4.89
C ASN A 201 16.65 17.43 -5.51
N VAL A 202 17.09 17.35 -6.76
CA VAL A 202 17.13 16.08 -7.50
C VAL A 202 17.99 14.99 -6.82
N VAL A 203 19.12 15.36 -6.20
CA VAL A 203 19.98 14.41 -5.48
C VAL A 203 19.27 13.85 -4.25
N GLN A 204 18.59 14.71 -3.49
CA GLN A 204 17.78 14.31 -2.35
C GLN A 204 16.59 13.44 -2.79
N ARG A 205 15.95 13.72 -3.92
CA ARG A 205 14.86 12.88 -4.46
C ARG A 205 15.34 11.45 -4.79
N VAL A 206 16.51 11.31 -5.42
CA VAL A 206 17.13 10.00 -5.69
C VAL A 206 17.39 9.25 -4.38
N LYS A 207 18.00 9.91 -3.39
CA LYS A 207 18.27 9.32 -2.07
C LYS A 207 16.98 8.95 -1.32
N PHE A 208 15.95 9.78 -1.40
CA PHE A 208 14.64 9.51 -0.82
C PHE A 208 14.04 8.22 -1.40
N PHE A 209 13.96 8.09 -2.73
CA PHE A 209 13.45 6.88 -3.35
C PHE A 209 14.28 5.64 -3.03
N ALA A 210 15.61 5.78 -2.95
CA ALA A 210 16.49 4.69 -2.55
C ALA A 210 16.21 4.23 -1.10
N ALA A 211 16.02 5.17 -0.17
CA ALA A 211 15.73 4.84 1.22
C ALA A 211 14.35 4.15 1.37
N VAL A 212 13.33 4.65 0.68
CA VAL A 212 11.97 4.05 0.68
C VAL A 212 11.98 2.65 0.07
N GLY A 213 12.67 2.46 -1.06
CA GLY A 213 12.79 1.15 -1.70
C GLY A 213 13.57 0.15 -0.84
N GLU A 214 14.65 0.60 -0.21
CA GLU A 214 15.43 -0.25 0.70
C GLU A 214 14.61 -0.70 1.91
N PHE A 215 13.79 0.20 2.47
CA PHE A 215 12.87 -0.13 3.55
C PHE A 215 11.90 -1.24 3.12
N ARG A 216 11.24 -1.11 1.95
CA ARG A 216 10.32 -2.15 1.43
C ARG A 216 11.03 -3.50 1.29
N ILE A 217 12.22 -3.51 0.69
CA ILE A 217 13.01 -4.74 0.49
C ILE A 217 13.40 -5.39 1.83
N ARG A 218 13.84 -4.59 2.81
CA ARG A 218 14.22 -5.11 4.13
C ARG A 218 13.03 -5.61 4.93
N ALA A 219 11.92 -4.89 4.92
CA ALA A 219 10.68 -5.32 5.58
C ALA A 219 10.23 -6.69 5.04
N ARG A 220 10.19 -6.84 3.70
CA ARG A 220 9.87 -8.12 3.07
C ARG A 220 10.86 -9.23 3.41
N ARG A 221 12.17 -8.96 3.40
CA ARG A 221 13.20 -9.94 3.74
C ARG A 221 13.03 -10.45 5.17
N VAL A 222 12.80 -9.55 6.12
CA VAL A 222 12.57 -9.90 7.53
C VAL A 222 11.27 -10.70 7.67
N GLY A 223 10.20 -10.27 7.01
CA GLY A 223 8.93 -10.98 7.02
C GLY A 223 9.03 -12.40 6.48
N LEU A 224 9.71 -12.61 5.35
CA LEU A 224 9.94 -13.93 4.78
C LEU A 224 10.69 -14.86 5.73
N GLN A 225 11.66 -14.33 6.49
CA GLN A 225 12.39 -15.10 7.49
C GLN A 225 11.47 -15.50 8.65
N ILE A 226 10.68 -14.54 9.18
CA ILE A 226 9.73 -14.79 10.26
C ILE A 226 8.68 -15.83 9.86
N ASP A 227 8.12 -15.70 8.66
CA ASP A 227 7.06 -16.59 8.17
C ASP A 227 7.60 -18.02 7.98
N ARG A 228 8.81 -18.15 7.44
CA ARG A 228 9.50 -19.45 7.33
C ARG A 228 9.71 -20.09 8.70
N ASP A 229 10.19 -19.33 9.69
CA ASP A 229 10.46 -19.83 11.03
C ASP A 229 9.18 -20.25 11.78
N ARG A 230 8.02 -19.71 11.36
CA ARG A 230 6.69 -20.05 11.88
C ARG A 230 5.95 -21.12 11.08
N GLY A 231 6.55 -21.63 9.98
CA GLY A 231 5.90 -22.62 9.10
C GLY A 231 4.77 -22.06 8.23
N VAL A 232 4.71 -20.73 8.04
CA VAL A 232 3.76 -20.08 7.13
C VAL A 232 4.40 -20.05 5.74
N MET A 233 3.86 -20.81 4.78
CA MET A 233 4.29 -20.71 3.37
C MET A 233 3.51 -19.62 2.65
N MET A 234 4.21 -18.69 2.01
CA MET A 234 3.59 -17.75 1.08
C MET A 234 3.15 -18.50 -0.18
N MET A 235 2.03 -18.08 -0.78
CA MET A 235 1.67 -18.56 -2.12
C MET A 235 2.70 -18.01 -3.11
N GLU A 236 3.47 -18.92 -3.73
CA GLU A 236 4.42 -18.63 -4.82
C GLU A 236 3.69 -18.26 -6.12
#